data_AF-A0A7Y1ZIX8-F1
#
_entry.id   AF-A0A7Y1ZIX8-F1
#
_cell.length_a   1.000
_cell.length_b   1.000
_cell.length_c   1.000
_cell.angle_alpha   90.00
_cell.angle_beta   90.00
_cell.angle_gamma   90.00
#
_symmetry.space_group_name_H-M   'P 1'
#
loop_
_entity.id
_entity.type
_entity.pdbx_description
1 polymer ?
#
loop_
_entity_poly.entity_id
_entity_poly.type
_entity_poly.pdbx_seq_one_letter_code
_entity_poly.pdbx_strand_id
1 'polypeptide(L)'
;MSEPGRTVVSELFDSKLLGAWRDKLRPGFLPLPAYLEEAMQLPDMKRSWSARGTLLRIIGRTLASRLRGKQLITAGHALQGQLLHAALQAGVEVRTEAAVTALQTQDGRVAGVTLTGNGEEETIAADLGVLINAGGFSRNQAMRDRYIPGTQNAWTKTAEGDTGEMIEAAQAIGAAVAQMEERVGNPMALPPDAQDGEPAVVHGDLAKPHAIVVDQAGERYMSETDSYVNISRKILERNKSTAATPSWLVFDSRFLNTYPLAGNMRGARKPQVWFDSNYLRRGETLAELARACDIDERVLEATVARFNGFVAAGRDEDFGRGDHVYHNWLGDALHTPSPTLGSIEEGPFYAIAVYPGDVSTFGGLVSDEHARVLREDGSVIEGLYATGTSTASVMGRGCPGAGASIGPSLTFAYVAARHATGDPA
;
A
#
# COMPACT_ATOMS: atom_id res chain seq x y z
N MET A 1 3.64 18.36 -18.32
CA MET A 1 2.68 17.64 -19.19
C MET A 1 2.81 16.17 -18.88
N SER A 2 1.74 15.49 -18.46
CA SER A 2 1.75 14.04 -18.31
C SER A 2 1.73 13.40 -19.70
N GLU A 3 2.72 12.58 -20.02
CA GLU A 3 2.61 11.66 -21.17
C GLU A 3 1.54 10.60 -20.84
N PRO A 4 0.68 10.21 -21.79
CA PRO A 4 -0.34 9.18 -21.58
C PRO A 4 0.28 7.89 -21.01
N GLY A 5 -0.30 7.36 -19.94
CA GLY A 5 0.12 6.10 -19.33
C GLY A 5 1.23 6.19 -18.26
N ARG A 6 1.73 7.39 -17.92
CA ARG A 6 2.69 7.56 -16.80
C ARG A 6 1.99 7.91 -15.49
N THR A 7 2.43 7.27 -14.40
CA THR A 7 2.07 7.63 -13.03
C THR A 7 2.51 9.06 -12.73
N VAL A 8 1.61 9.90 -12.22
CA VAL A 8 1.95 11.25 -11.76
C VAL A 8 2.64 11.16 -10.40
N VAL A 9 3.82 11.75 -10.28
CA VAL A 9 4.59 11.78 -9.03
C VAL A 9 4.72 13.22 -8.53
N SER A 10 4.75 13.38 -7.21
CA SER A 10 4.99 14.68 -6.59
C SER A 10 6.38 15.20 -6.94
N GLU A 11 6.47 16.50 -7.18
CA GLU A 11 7.74 17.21 -7.11
C GLU A 11 8.32 17.19 -5.69
N LEU A 12 9.62 17.43 -5.58
CA LEU A 12 10.28 17.60 -4.28
C LEU A 12 9.78 18.90 -3.63
N PHE A 13 9.48 18.83 -2.34
CA PHE A 13 8.93 19.95 -1.59
C PHE A 13 9.85 20.37 -0.45
N ASP A 14 10.02 21.67 -0.22
CA ASP A 14 10.79 22.17 0.93
C ASP A 14 9.89 22.26 2.16
N SER A 15 10.02 21.27 3.04
CA SER A 15 9.22 21.16 4.28
C SER A 15 9.33 22.37 5.20
N LYS A 16 10.38 23.19 5.08
CA LYS A 16 10.53 24.42 5.88
C LYS A 16 9.47 25.48 5.60
N LEU A 17 8.84 25.44 4.42
CA LEU A 17 7.75 26.35 4.06
C LEU A 17 6.51 26.20 4.96
N LEU A 18 6.41 25.09 5.70
CA LEU A 18 5.31 24.83 6.62
C LEU A 18 5.46 25.50 8.00
N GLY A 19 6.64 26.06 8.31
CA GLY A 19 6.89 26.66 9.62
C GLY A 19 6.56 25.68 10.77
N ALA A 20 5.72 26.10 11.71
CA ALA A 20 5.30 25.31 12.87
C ALA A 20 4.51 24.03 12.51
N TRP A 21 3.88 23.99 11.33
CA TRP A 21 3.11 22.82 10.87
C TRP A 21 3.97 21.68 10.37
N ARG A 22 5.28 21.92 10.19
CA ARG A 22 6.19 20.93 9.63
C ARG A 22 6.23 19.63 10.44
N ASP A 23 6.24 19.74 11.77
CA ASP A 23 6.35 18.57 12.65
C ASP A 23 5.00 17.85 12.86
N LYS A 24 3.91 18.41 12.30
CA LYS A 24 2.59 17.77 12.25
C LYS A 24 2.41 16.89 11.00
N LEU A 25 3.32 16.96 10.02
CA LEU A 25 3.31 16.04 8.88
C LEU A 25 3.74 14.63 9.30
N ARG A 26 3.02 13.63 8.78
CA ARG A 26 3.44 12.24 8.94
C ARG A 26 4.78 12.03 8.25
N PRO A 27 5.77 11.40 8.92
CA PRO A 27 7.06 11.11 8.30
C PRO A 27 6.92 10.30 7.00
N GLY A 28 7.68 10.69 5.98
CA GLY A 28 7.76 9.94 4.72
C GLY A 28 8.64 8.70 4.83
N PHE A 29 8.36 7.69 3.99
CA PHE A 29 9.15 6.45 3.95
C PHE A 29 10.56 6.63 3.37
N LEU A 30 10.81 7.68 2.58
CA LEU A 30 12.10 7.94 1.96
C LEU A 30 12.76 9.18 2.59
N PRO A 31 13.87 9.04 3.32
CA PRO A 31 14.55 10.16 3.98
C PRO A 31 15.47 10.96 3.03
N LEU A 32 15.53 10.58 1.75
CA LEU A 32 16.38 11.19 0.74
C LEU A 32 15.53 12.01 -0.26
N PRO A 33 16.03 13.15 -0.75
CA PRO A 33 15.35 13.97 -1.74
C PRO A 33 15.52 13.36 -3.14
N ALA A 34 14.94 12.18 -3.33
CA ALA A 34 14.96 11.42 -4.57
C ALA A 34 13.54 11.28 -5.11
N TYR A 35 13.38 11.33 -6.43
CA TYR A 35 12.13 10.94 -7.07
C TYR A 35 11.92 9.42 -6.94
N LEU A 36 10.67 8.96 -7.02
CA LEU A 36 10.36 7.53 -6.86
C LEU A 36 11.09 6.66 -7.89
N GLU A 37 11.14 7.10 -9.15
CA GLU A 37 11.89 6.43 -10.23
C GLU A 37 13.39 6.34 -9.93
N GLU A 38 13.97 7.38 -9.30
CA GLU A 38 15.38 7.37 -8.89
C GLU A 38 15.59 6.41 -7.71
N ALA A 39 14.67 6.40 -6.75
CA ALA A 39 14.72 5.52 -5.58
C ALA A 39 14.66 4.04 -5.97
N MET A 40 13.87 3.69 -6.99
CA MET A 40 13.79 2.33 -7.54
C MET A 40 15.11 1.82 -8.13
N GLN A 41 16.01 2.71 -8.56
CA GLN A 41 17.34 2.32 -9.09
C GLN A 41 18.40 2.12 -8.00
N LEU A 42 18.16 2.63 -6.78
CA LEU A 42 19.14 2.60 -5.70
C LEU A 42 19.60 1.18 -5.31
N PRO A 43 18.74 0.15 -5.27
CA PRO A 43 19.19 -1.21 -4.99
C PRO A 43 20.31 -1.66 -5.94
N ASP A 44 20.29 -1.24 -7.20
CA ASP A 44 21.26 -1.66 -8.23
C ASP A 44 22.54 -0.83 -8.28
N MET A 45 22.76 0.11 -7.35
CA MET A 45 23.94 1.00 -7.34
C MET A 45 25.29 0.25 -7.36
N LYS A 46 25.36 -0.99 -6.88
CA LYS A 46 26.61 -1.79 -6.95
C LYS A 46 26.78 -2.48 -8.30
N ARG A 47 25.69 -2.76 -9.01
CA ARG A 47 25.63 -3.56 -10.25
C ARG A 47 25.56 -2.70 -11.52
N SER A 48 25.07 -1.46 -11.43
CA SER A 48 24.84 -0.58 -12.59
C SER A 48 25.52 0.78 -12.46
N TRP A 49 26.21 1.20 -13.52
CA TRP A 49 26.80 2.53 -13.64
C TRP A 49 25.76 3.64 -13.75
N SER A 50 24.62 3.39 -14.40
CA SER A 50 23.52 4.36 -14.45
C SER A 50 22.93 4.59 -13.07
N ALA A 51 22.73 3.53 -12.29
CA ALA A 51 22.29 3.62 -10.89
C ALA A 51 23.29 4.38 -10.00
N ARG A 52 24.60 4.21 -10.20
CA ARG A 52 25.64 5.03 -9.54
C ARG A 52 25.52 6.51 -9.90
N GLY A 53 25.29 6.82 -11.18
CA GLY A 53 25.06 8.19 -11.64
C GLY A 53 23.83 8.82 -10.97
N THR A 54 22.73 8.06 -10.85
CA THR A 54 21.53 8.48 -10.13
C THR A 54 21.81 8.75 -8.64
N LEU A 55 22.55 7.86 -7.97
CA LEU A 55 22.97 8.09 -6.58
C LEU A 55 23.80 9.37 -6.42
N LEU A 56 24.80 9.59 -7.28
CA LEU A 56 25.60 10.81 -7.25
C LEU A 56 24.75 12.07 -7.45
N ARG A 57 23.73 12.00 -8.32
CA ARG A 57 22.76 13.09 -8.51
C ARG A 57 21.96 13.36 -7.24
N ILE A 58 21.47 12.32 -6.56
CA ILE A 58 20.74 12.45 -5.28
C ILE A 58 21.64 13.04 -4.20
N ILE A 59 22.89 12.58 -4.09
CA ILE A 59 23.87 13.11 -3.12
C ILE A 59 24.14 14.59 -3.40
N GLY A 60 24.42 14.94 -4.67
CA GLY A 60 24.63 16.32 -5.08
C GLY A 60 23.42 17.21 -4.76
N ARG A 61 22.20 16.73 -5.05
CA ARG A 61 20.95 17.42 -4.71
C ARG A 61 20.79 17.60 -3.20
N THR A 62 21.11 16.58 -2.42
CA THR A 62 21.04 16.61 -0.95
C THR A 62 22.00 17.67 -0.39
N LEU A 63 23.26 17.67 -0.83
CA LEU A 63 24.27 18.64 -0.41
C LEU A 63 23.86 20.06 -0.83
N ALA A 64 23.46 20.25 -2.09
CA ALA A 64 23.05 21.55 -2.60
C ALA A 64 21.78 22.09 -1.91
N SER A 65 20.87 21.21 -1.47
CA SER A 65 19.69 21.59 -0.71
C SER A 65 20.06 22.04 0.70
N ARG A 66 20.93 21.28 1.38
CA ARG A 66 21.45 21.66 2.71
C ARG A 66 22.22 22.98 2.68
N LEU A 67 23.06 23.20 1.67
CA LEU A 67 23.79 24.47 1.49
C LEU A 67 22.84 25.66 1.26
N ARG A 68 21.71 25.44 0.59
CA ARG A 68 20.65 26.46 0.44
C ARG A 68 19.71 26.55 1.64
N GLY A 69 20.00 25.82 2.72
CA GLY A 69 19.15 25.79 3.91
C GLY A 69 17.79 25.13 3.68
N LYS A 70 17.59 24.36 2.62
CA LYS A 70 16.32 23.67 2.30
C LYS A 70 16.25 22.29 2.92
N GLN A 71 15.05 21.84 3.25
CA GLN A 71 14.78 20.46 3.66
C GLN A 71 13.77 19.81 2.74
N LEU A 72 14.31 19.21 1.67
CA LEU A 72 13.52 18.58 0.62
C LEU A 72 12.98 17.22 1.08
N ILE A 73 11.66 17.07 0.96
CA ILE A 73 10.90 15.83 1.13
C ILE A 73 10.35 15.36 -0.22
N THR A 74 9.91 14.10 -0.32
CA THR A 74 9.47 13.48 -1.59
C THR A 74 8.19 12.65 -1.44
N ALA A 75 7.69 12.10 -2.56
CA ALA A 75 6.57 11.16 -2.64
C ALA A 75 5.31 11.68 -1.91
N GLY A 76 4.59 10.80 -1.19
CA GLY A 76 3.37 11.18 -0.46
C GLY A 76 3.62 12.27 0.60
N HIS A 77 4.80 12.29 1.21
CA HIS A 77 5.17 13.32 2.19
C HIS A 77 5.29 14.71 1.54
N ALA A 78 5.86 14.80 0.33
CA ALA A 78 5.90 16.03 -0.45
C ALA A 78 4.51 16.46 -0.96
N LEU A 79 3.67 15.52 -1.37
CA LEU A 79 2.30 15.83 -1.79
C LEU A 79 1.49 16.42 -0.63
N GLN A 80 1.50 15.76 0.53
CA GLN A 80 0.85 16.26 1.75
C GLN A 80 1.39 17.62 2.17
N GLY A 81 2.72 17.80 2.13
CA GLY A 81 3.33 19.09 2.46
C GLY A 81 2.93 20.22 1.52
N GLN A 82 2.81 19.96 0.21
CA GLN A 82 2.34 20.96 -0.74
C GLN A 82 0.87 21.32 -0.53
N LEU A 83 0.00 20.32 -0.32
CA LEU A 83 -1.42 20.54 -0.06
C LEU A 83 -1.64 21.33 1.24
N LEU A 84 -0.95 20.95 2.31
CA LEU A 84 -1.01 21.66 3.58
C LEU A 84 -0.50 23.10 3.45
N HIS A 85 0.63 23.30 2.76
CA HIS A 85 1.15 24.65 2.51
C HIS A 85 0.16 25.51 1.72
N ALA A 86 -0.45 24.98 0.67
CA ALA A 86 -1.46 25.69 -0.10
C ALA A 86 -2.69 26.05 0.74
N ALA A 87 -3.18 25.11 1.57
CA ALA A 87 -4.31 25.34 2.47
C ALA A 87 -4.01 26.46 3.49
N LEU A 88 -2.83 26.43 4.11
CA LEU A 88 -2.40 27.46 5.07
C LEU A 88 -2.27 28.84 4.41
N GLN A 89 -1.73 28.92 3.19
CA GLN A 89 -1.65 30.18 2.43
C GLN A 89 -3.02 30.72 2.01
N ALA A 90 -4.01 29.84 1.82
CA ALA A 90 -5.39 30.21 1.56
C ALA A 90 -6.19 30.60 2.81
N GLY A 91 -5.57 30.53 4.01
CA GLY A 91 -6.24 30.85 5.28
C GLY A 91 -7.18 29.76 5.79
N VAL A 92 -7.02 28.52 5.32
CA VAL A 92 -7.79 27.38 5.85
C VAL A 92 -7.41 27.13 7.31
N GLU A 93 -8.42 27.03 8.18
CA GLU A 93 -8.23 26.60 9.55
C GLU A 93 -8.02 25.08 9.59
N VAL A 94 -6.87 24.65 10.10
CA VAL A 94 -6.52 23.23 10.27
C VAL A 94 -6.50 22.92 11.75
N ARG A 95 -7.23 21.87 12.17
CA ARG A 95 -7.26 21.38 13.55
C ARG A 95 -6.73 19.95 13.61
N THR A 96 -5.74 19.71 14.47
CA THR A 96 -5.27 18.35 14.82
C THR A 96 -5.89 17.92 16.14
N GLU A 97 -5.91 16.62 16.42
CA GLU A 97 -6.46 16.10 17.69
C GLU A 97 -7.94 16.49 17.88
N ALA A 98 -8.67 16.60 16.77
CA ALA A 98 -10.09 16.98 16.70
C ALA A 98 -10.86 15.87 15.98
N ALA A 99 -11.24 14.82 16.72
CA ALA A 99 -11.95 13.69 16.17
C ALA A 99 -13.44 14.04 15.99
N VAL A 100 -14.00 13.84 14.80
CA VAL A 100 -15.44 14.00 14.58
C VAL A 100 -16.17 12.79 15.14
N THR A 101 -17.15 13.03 16.02
CA THR A 101 -17.91 11.99 16.72
C THR A 101 -19.36 11.90 16.24
N ALA A 102 -19.90 12.96 15.65
CA ALA A 102 -21.25 12.97 15.10
C ALA A 102 -21.44 13.95 13.94
N LEU A 103 -22.30 13.58 13.00
CA LEU A 103 -22.87 14.48 12.00
C LEU A 103 -24.10 15.17 12.58
N GLN A 104 -24.14 16.50 12.56
CA GLN A 104 -25.27 17.27 13.04
C GLN A 104 -26.28 17.48 11.91
N THR A 105 -27.55 17.16 12.17
CA THR A 105 -28.63 17.29 11.19
C THR A 105 -29.67 18.29 11.64
N GLN A 106 -30.14 19.11 10.70
CA GLN A 106 -31.24 20.06 10.89
C GLN A 106 -32.17 19.94 9.69
N ASP A 107 -33.46 19.69 9.95
CA ASP A 107 -34.50 19.54 8.92
C ASP A 107 -34.13 18.54 7.79
N GLY A 108 -33.40 17.46 8.16
CA GLY A 108 -32.96 16.41 7.23
C GLY A 108 -31.70 16.74 6.42
N ARG A 109 -31.12 17.92 6.59
CA ARG A 109 -29.82 18.35 6.03
C ARG A 109 -28.71 18.18 7.06
N VAL A 110 -27.53 17.71 6.64
CA VAL A 110 -26.31 17.79 7.46
C VAL A 110 -25.85 19.26 7.50
N ALA A 111 -25.84 19.83 8.70
CA ALA A 111 -25.59 21.25 8.95
C ALA A 111 -24.33 21.50 9.79
N GLY A 112 -23.57 20.45 10.11
CA GLY A 112 -22.36 20.58 10.92
C GLY A 112 -21.83 19.26 11.43
N VAL A 113 -20.84 19.35 12.32
CA VAL A 113 -20.23 18.21 12.99
C VAL A 113 -20.01 18.51 14.47
N THR A 114 -20.08 17.47 15.30
CA THR A 114 -19.53 17.50 16.66
C THR A 114 -18.16 16.86 16.63
N LEU A 115 -17.19 17.53 17.24
CA LEU A 115 -15.85 17.04 17.42
C LEU A 115 -15.51 16.95 18.91
N THR A 116 -14.62 16.03 19.24
CA THR A 116 -14.01 15.92 20.56
C THR A 116 -12.51 16.16 20.44
N GLY A 117 -11.99 17.08 21.24
CA GLY A 117 -10.56 17.39 21.33
C GLY A 117 -10.18 17.78 22.75
N ASN A 118 -9.08 17.24 23.27
CA ASN A 118 -8.62 17.48 24.66
C ASN A 118 -9.68 17.18 25.75
N GLY A 119 -10.64 16.31 25.48
CA GLY A 119 -11.73 15.96 26.39
C GLY A 119 -12.91 16.93 26.40
N GLU A 120 -12.90 17.95 25.53
CA GLU A 120 -14.01 18.87 25.33
C GLU A 120 -14.77 18.55 24.04
N GLU A 121 -16.08 18.70 24.07
CA GLU A 121 -16.93 18.62 22.89
C GLU A 121 -17.18 20.02 22.31
N GLU A 122 -17.04 20.14 21.00
CA GLU A 122 -17.33 21.36 20.25
C GLU A 122 -18.22 21.01 19.06
N THR A 123 -19.14 21.91 18.71
CA THR A 123 -19.95 21.78 17.50
C THR A 123 -19.58 22.87 16.50
N ILE A 124 -19.28 22.47 15.27
CA ILE A 124 -19.00 23.36 14.16
C ILE A 124 -20.19 23.31 13.20
N ALA A 125 -20.80 24.47 12.95
CA ALA A 125 -21.81 24.63 11.90
C ALA A 125 -21.14 24.70 10.52
N ALA A 126 -21.80 24.13 9.50
CA ALA A 126 -21.31 24.05 8.13
C ALA A 126 -22.40 24.47 7.15
N ASP A 127 -22.44 25.76 6.80
CA ASP A 127 -23.49 26.35 5.95
C ASP A 127 -23.56 25.68 4.56
N LEU A 128 -22.39 25.43 3.95
CA LEU A 128 -22.30 24.86 2.60
C LEU A 128 -22.31 23.32 2.59
N GLY A 129 -22.03 22.69 3.73
CA GLY A 129 -22.02 21.24 3.93
C GLY A 129 -20.71 20.69 4.47
N VAL A 130 -20.68 19.37 4.68
CA VAL A 130 -19.58 18.61 5.27
C VAL A 130 -19.01 17.67 4.21
N LEU A 131 -17.69 17.72 3.98
CA LEU A 131 -16.97 16.78 3.10
C LEU A 131 -16.21 15.74 3.92
N ILE A 132 -16.60 14.48 3.80
CA ILE A 132 -15.90 13.35 4.41
C ILE A 132 -14.74 12.90 3.52
N ASN A 133 -13.52 12.93 4.08
CA ASN A 133 -12.33 12.30 3.51
C ASN A 133 -11.47 11.74 4.66
N ALA A 134 -12.07 10.88 5.47
CA ALA A 134 -11.55 10.42 6.76
C ALA A 134 -10.91 9.03 6.70
N GLY A 135 -10.55 8.57 5.50
CA GLY A 135 -10.06 7.20 5.31
C GLY A 135 -11.19 6.18 5.12
N GLY A 136 -10.79 4.94 4.92
CA GLY A 136 -11.65 3.77 4.93
C GLY A 136 -11.69 3.12 6.32
N PHE A 137 -11.63 1.79 6.37
CA PHE A 137 -11.78 1.02 7.61
C PHE A 137 -10.70 -0.06 7.80
N SER A 138 -9.54 0.08 7.16
CA SER A 138 -8.54 -0.99 7.14
C SER A 138 -8.00 -1.35 8.52
N ARG A 139 -8.08 -0.42 9.50
CA ARG A 139 -7.67 -0.64 10.91
C ARG A 139 -8.77 -1.15 11.83
N ASN A 140 -10.02 -1.24 11.36
CA ASN A 140 -11.16 -1.68 12.17
C ASN A 140 -11.45 -3.18 11.97
N GLN A 141 -11.01 -4.01 12.91
CA GLN A 141 -11.18 -5.47 12.80
C GLN A 141 -12.64 -5.90 12.73
N ALA A 142 -13.56 -5.23 13.44
CA ALA A 142 -14.97 -5.59 13.42
C ALA A 142 -15.61 -5.35 12.04
N MET A 143 -15.29 -4.23 11.39
CA MET A 143 -15.73 -3.98 10.01
C MET A 143 -15.08 -4.96 9.03
N ARG A 144 -13.80 -5.33 9.23
CA ARG A 144 -13.13 -6.33 8.40
C ARG A 144 -13.77 -7.71 8.54
N ASP A 145 -14.08 -8.16 9.75
CA ASP A 145 -14.75 -9.45 9.96
C ASP A 145 -16.12 -9.48 9.27
N ARG A 146 -16.82 -8.34 9.25
CA ARG A 146 -18.11 -8.19 8.57
C ARG A 146 -18.01 -8.17 7.05
N TYR A 147 -17.08 -7.40 6.49
CA TYR A 147 -17.05 -7.08 5.05
C TYR A 147 -15.92 -7.77 4.27
N ILE A 148 -14.81 -8.11 4.91
CA ILE A 148 -13.60 -8.68 4.30
C ILE A 148 -13.06 -9.84 5.17
N PRO A 149 -13.85 -10.91 5.38
CA PRO A 149 -13.51 -11.98 6.31
C PRO A 149 -12.21 -12.69 5.92
N GLY A 150 -11.50 -13.21 6.94
CA GLY A 150 -10.20 -13.87 6.75
C GLY A 150 -9.03 -12.89 6.61
N THR A 151 -9.21 -11.63 7.01
CA THR A 151 -8.16 -10.61 7.02
C THR A 151 -7.97 -9.97 8.39
N GLN A 152 -6.78 -9.42 8.66
CA GLN A 152 -6.48 -8.76 9.94
C GLN A 152 -6.00 -7.33 9.74
N ASN A 153 -6.36 -6.44 10.67
CA ASN A 153 -5.89 -5.06 10.69
C ASN A 153 -4.36 -4.94 10.90
N ALA A 154 -3.71 -5.96 11.47
CA ALA A 154 -2.25 -6.04 11.59
C ALA A 154 -1.56 -6.17 10.21
N TRP A 155 -2.29 -6.52 9.16
CA TRP A 155 -1.75 -6.69 7.82
C TRP A 155 -1.94 -5.45 6.94
N THR A 156 -2.48 -4.35 7.48
CA THR A 156 -2.65 -3.12 6.71
C THR A 156 -1.50 -2.14 6.96
N LYS A 157 -1.14 -1.40 5.92
CA LYS A 157 -0.16 -0.31 5.98
C LYS A 157 -0.82 1.08 5.92
N THR A 158 -2.11 1.17 6.25
CA THR A 158 -2.80 2.45 6.38
C THR A 158 -2.46 3.13 7.71
N ALA A 159 -2.77 4.43 7.79
CA ALA A 159 -2.64 5.19 9.03
C ALA A 159 -3.51 4.59 10.15
N GLU A 160 -3.12 4.81 11.40
CA GLU A 160 -3.76 4.23 12.58
C GLU A 160 -5.23 4.65 12.72
N GLY A 161 -5.58 5.86 12.25
CA GLY A 161 -6.95 6.39 12.24
C GLY A 161 -7.83 5.96 11.05
N ASP A 162 -7.41 4.97 10.26
CA ASP A 162 -8.19 4.43 9.13
C ASP A 162 -9.25 3.42 9.63
N THR A 163 -10.15 3.87 10.49
CA THR A 163 -11.00 3.04 11.37
C THR A 163 -12.48 3.08 11.02
N GLY A 164 -12.89 3.89 10.05
CA GLY A 164 -14.23 3.82 9.43
C GLY A 164 -15.36 4.53 10.17
N GLU A 165 -15.07 5.27 11.25
CA GLU A 165 -16.09 5.92 12.09
C GLU A 165 -16.98 6.88 11.29
N MET A 166 -16.40 7.61 10.33
CA MET A 166 -17.18 8.52 9.49
C MET A 166 -18.06 7.79 8.46
N ILE A 167 -17.72 6.55 8.08
CA ILE A 167 -18.61 5.70 7.28
C ILE A 167 -19.78 5.28 8.16
N GLU A 168 -19.53 4.80 9.37
CA GLU A 168 -20.56 4.39 10.32
C GLU A 168 -21.49 5.55 10.71
N ALA A 169 -20.94 6.75 10.97
CA ALA A 169 -21.71 7.95 11.29
C ALA A 169 -22.64 8.38 10.15
N ALA A 170 -22.18 8.26 8.90
CA ALA A 170 -23.01 8.54 7.73
C ALA A 170 -24.07 7.44 7.52
N GLN A 171 -23.75 6.16 7.73
CA GLN A 171 -24.73 5.06 7.68
C GLN A 171 -25.84 5.25 8.72
N ALA A 172 -25.51 5.75 9.92
CA ALA A 172 -26.47 6.02 10.98
C ALA A 172 -27.56 7.05 10.59
N ILE A 173 -27.29 7.92 9.61
CA ILE A 173 -28.26 8.89 9.06
C ILE A 173 -28.82 8.47 7.68
N GLY A 174 -28.61 7.20 7.29
CA GLY A 174 -29.21 6.59 6.11
C GLY A 174 -28.34 6.60 4.85
N ALA A 175 -27.04 6.88 4.96
CA ALA A 175 -26.14 6.78 3.80
C ALA A 175 -25.98 5.34 3.33
N ALA A 176 -26.08 5.14 2.02
CA ALA A 176 -25.78 3.87 1.38
C ALA A 176 -24.26 3.62 1.36
N VAL A 177 -23.89 2.34 1.41
CA VAL A 177 -22.51 1.89 1.22
C VAL A 177 -22.42 0.86 0.12
N ALA A 178 -21.29 0.81 -0.58
CA ALA A 178 -21.05 -0.17 -1.62
C ALA A 178 -19.58 -0.62 -1.64
N GLN A 179 -19.34 -1.77 -2.29
CA GLN A 179 -18.01 -2.33 -2.51
C GLN A 179 -17.23 -2.59 -1.21
N MET A 180 -17.92 -2.82 -0.09
CA MET A 180 -17.30 -3.00 1.23
C MET A 180 -16.33 -4.18 1.28
N GLU A 181 -16.45 -5.13 0.36
CA GLU A 181 -15.54 -6.26 0.20
C GLU A 181 -14.23 -5.92 -0.54
N GLU A 182 -14.16 -4.76 -1.20
CA GLU A 182 -13.05 -4.38 -2.07
C GLU A 182 -11.96 -3.61 -1.32
N ARG A 183 -10.71 -3.83 -1.77
CA ARG A 183 -9.51 -3.26 -1.14
C ARG A 183 -8.37 -3.13 -2.14
N VAL A 184 -7.43 -2.23 -1.83
CA VAL A 184 -6.11 -2.19 -2.48
C VAL A 184 -5.21 -3.20 -1.78
N GLY A 185 -5.46 -4.48 -2.06
CA GLY A 185 -4.72 -5.58 -1.45
C GLY A 185 -3.25 -5.59 -1.86
N ASN A 186 -2.34 -5.84 -0.93
CA ASN A 186 -0.90 -5.91 -1.19
C ASN A 186 -0.27 -7.05 -0.37
N PRO A 187 0.65 -7.85 -0.93
CA PRO A 187 1.33 -8.89 -0.15
C PRO A 187 2.24 -8.24 0.91
N MET A 188 2.03 -8.63 2.16
CA MET A 188 2.73 -8.09 3.33
C MET A 188 3.54 -9.17 4.05
N ALA A 189 4.67 -8.78 4.62
CA ALA A 189 5.37 -9.51 5.65
C ALA A 189 5.34 -8.73 6.97
N LEU A 190 5.55 -9.41 8.09
CA LEU A 190 5.49 -8.84 9.43
C LEU A 190 6.86 -8.98 10.15
N PRO A 191 7.87 -8.17 9.81
CA PRO A 191 9.17 -8.24 10.47
C PRO A 191 9.03 -7.97 11.99
N PRO A 192 9.67 -8.77 12.85
CA PRO A 192 9.55 -8.63 14.32
C PRO A 192 10.21 -7.36 14.87
N ASP A 193 11.10 -6.75 14.11
CA ASP A 193 11.80 -5.50 14.42
C ASP A 193 11.21 -4.28 13.70
N ALA A 194 10.04 -4.43 13.07
CA ALA A 194 9.35 -3.31 12.46
C ALA A 194 8.98 -2.26 13.51
N GLN A 195 9.36 -1.01 13.24
CA GLN A 195 8.97 0.13 14.06
C GLN A 195 7.44 0.22 14.10
N ASP A 196 6.88 0.36 15.30
CA ASP A 196 5.44 0.41 15.57
C ASP A 196 4.63 -0.81 15.09
N GLY A 197 5.31 -1.94 14.80
CA GLY A 197 4.67 -3.17 14.32
C GLY A 197 4.16 -3.09 12.87
N GLU A 198 4.62 -2.10 12.10
CA GLU A 198 4.12 -1.85 10.75
C GLU A 198 4.51 -2.97 9.75
N PRO A 199 3.57 -3.44 8.90
CA PRO A 199 3.88 -4.45 7.89
C PRO A 199 4.82 -3.92 6.80
N ALA A 200 5.65 -4.82 6.29
CA ALA A 200 6.49 -4.59 5.13
C ALA A 200 5.77 -5.02 3.85
N VAL A 201 5.65 -4.11 2.87
CA VAL A 201 5.21 -4.45 1.52
C VAL A 201 6.29 -5.29 0.85
N VAL A 202 5.93 -6.49 0.38
CA VAL A 202 6.87 -7.45 -0.24
C VAL A 202 6.58 -7.75 -1.70
N HIS A 203 5.68 -6.98 -2.35
CA HIS A 203 5.30 -7.22 -3.75
C HIS A 203 6.50 -7.27 -4.72
N GLY A 204 7.48 -6.38 -4.51
CA GLY A 204 8.70 -6.38 -5.33
C GLY A 204 9.61 -7.57 -5.05
N ASP A 205 9.64 -8.08 -3.82
CA ASP A 205 10.43 -9.23 -3.38
C ASP A 205 9.94 -10.51 -4.06
N LEU A 206 8.61 -10.70 -4.13
CA LEU A 206 7.97 -11.86 -4.77
C LEU A 206 8.37 -12.00 -6.26
N ALA A 207 8.55 -10.88 -6.95
CA ALA A 207 8.83 -10.87 -8.38
C ALA A 207 10.30 -11.18 -8.75
N LYS A 208 11.22 -11.21 -7.78
CA LYS A 208 12.65 -11.37 -8.07
C LYS A 208 13.03 -12.82 -8.41
N PRO A 209 14.08 -13.01 -9.25
CA PRO A 209 14.68 -14.32 -9.48
C PRO A 209 15.08 -15.02 -8.17
N HIS A 210 15.17 -16.36 -8.23
CA HIS A 210 15.54 -17.21 -7.08
C HIS A 210 14.51 -17.21 -5.94
N ALA A 211 13.24 -16.90 -6.24
CA ALA A 211 12.15 -16.94 -5.27
C ALA A 211 10.83 -17.43 -5.90
N ILE A 212 10.02 -18.15 -5.13
CA ILE A 212 8.65 -18.57 -5.47
C ILE A 212 7.72 -18.39 -4.26
N VAL A 213 6.42 -18.34 -4.49
CA VAL A 213 5.41 -18.36 -3.42
C VAL A 213 4.67 -19.69 -3.44
N VAL A 214 4.62 -20.34 -2.29
CA VAL A 214 3.87 -21.57 -2.08
C VAL A 214 2.83 -21.39 -0.98
N ASP A 215 1.76 -22.17 -1.04
CA ASP A 215 0.80 -22.26 0.07
C ASP A 215 1.36 -23.13 1.22
N GLN A 216 0.53 -23.43 2.23
CA GLN A 216 0.95 -24.27 3.37
C GLN A 216 1.12 -25.75 2.99
N ALA A 217 0.67 -26.19 1.82
CA ALA A 217 0.95 -27.53 1.31
C ALA A 217 2.28 -27.62 0.55
N GLY A 218 2.93 -26.48 0.26
CA GLY A 218 4.17 -26.43 -0.51
C GLY A 218 3.97 -26.33 -2.02
N GLU A 219 2.75 -26.02 -2.49
CA GLU A 219 2.42 -25.90 -3.90
C GLU A 219 2.38 -24.44 -4.36
N ARG A 220 2.91 -24.16 -5.56
CA ARG A 220 2.65 -22.89 -6.24
C ARG A 220 1.21 -22.87 -6.75
N TYR A 221 0.58 -21.70 -6.69
CA TYR A 221 -0.83 -21.53 -7.13
C TYR A 221 -1.07 -20.20 -7.87
N MET A 222 -0.02 -19.42 -8.11
CA MET A 222 -0.09 -18.14 -8.80
C MET A 222 1.26 -17.73 -9.37
N SER A 223 1.24 -16.79 -10.32
CA SER A 223 2.43 -16.05 -10.71
C SER A 223 2.78 -15.02 -9.63
N GLU A 224 4.02 -15.07 -9.15
CA GLU A 224 4.55 -14.16 -8.13
C GLU A 224 4.78 -12.73 -8.66
N THR A 225 4.57 -12.53 -9.97
CA THR A 225 4.79 -11.25 -10.68
C THR A 225 3.49 -10.54 -11.05
N ASP A 226 2.34 -11.09 -10.67
CA ASP A 226 1.02 -10.49 -10.92
C ASP A 226 0.83 -9.19 -10.13
N SER A 227 -0.24 -8.44 -10.40
CA SER A 227 -0.55 -7.22 -9.65
C SER A 227 -0.75 -7.51 -8.16
N TYR A 228 -0.36 -6.56 -7.31
CA TYR A 228 -0.47 -6.69 -5.85
C TYR A 228 -1.89 -7.05 -5.39
N VAL A 229 -2.92 -6.46 -6.04
CA VAL A 229 -4.33 -6.78 -5.75
C VAL A 229 -4.68 -8.22 -6.12
N ASN A 230 -4.22 -8.70 -7.29
CA ASN A 230 -4.47 -10.07 -7.72
C ASN A 230 -3.76 -11.09 -6.83
N ILE A 231 -2.52 -10.83 -6.42
CA ILE A 231 -1.78 -11.69 -5.49
C ILE A 231 -2.56 -11.83 -4.17
N SER A 232 -2.95 -10.71 -3.55
CA SER A 232 -3.71 -10.74 -2.31
C SER A 232 -5.08 -11.40 -2.45
N ARG A 233 -5.74 -11.25 -3.60
CA ARG A 233 -7.00 -11.94 -3.91
C ARG A 233 -6.81 -13.45 -4.08
N LYS A 234 -5.76 -13.87 -4.79
CA LYS A 234 -5.43 -15.29 -5.01
C LYS A 234 -5.03 -16.00 -3.71
N ILE A 235 -4.30 -15.33 -2.81
CA ILE A 235 -4.02 -15.86 -1.47
C ILE A 235 -5.33 -16.17 -0.73
N LEU A 236 -6.27 -15.22 -0.67
CA LEU A 236 -7.55 -15.41 0.00
C LEU A 236 -8.40 -16.50 -0.68
N GLU A 237 -8.40 -16.55 -2.01
CA GLU A 237 -9.15 -17.57 -2.76
C GLU A 237 -8.57 -18.97 -2.53
N ARG A 238 -7.23 -19.12 -2.62
CA ARG A 238 -6.56 -20.39 -2.32
C ARG A 238 -6.88 -20.85 -0.90
N ASN A 239 -6.88 -19.93 0.06
CA ASN A 239 -7.15 -20.21 1.48
C ASN A 239 -8.53 -20.83 1.77
N LYS A 240 -9.50 -20.73 0.84
CA LYS A 240 -10.79 -21.41 0.95
C LYS A 240 -10.71 -22.92 0.75
N SER A 241 -9.69 -23.39 0.02
CA SER A 241 -9.52 -24.80 -0.38
C SER A 241 -8.26 -25.44 0.21
N THR A 242 -7.18 -24.67 0.31
CA THR A 242 -5.89 -25.08 0.86
C THR A 242 -5.34 -23.92 1.66
N ALA A 243 -4.92 -24.15 2.91
CA ALA A 243 -4.40 -23.09 3.76
C ALA A 243 -3.28 -22.33 3.04
N ALA A 244 -3.46 -21.02 2.88
CA ALA A 244 -2.56 -20.12 2.15
C ALA A 244 -2.39 -18.77 2.85
N THR A 245 -2.99 -18.58 4.02
CA THR A 245 -2.79 -17.39 4.87
C THR A 245 -2.14 -17.80 6.20
N PRO A 246 -0.83 -17.57 6.39
CA PRO A 246 0.10 -17.00 5.41
C PRO A 246 0.43 -17.98 4.27
N SER A 247 1.01 -17.47 3.19
CA SER A 247 1.78 -18.24 2.20
C SER A 247 3.26 -18.12 2.52
N TRP A 248 4.11 -18.96 1.94
CA TRP A 248 5.56 -18.89 2.12
C TRP A 248 6.24 -18.33 0.87
N LEU A 249 6.97 -17.22 1.01
CA LEU A 249 7.95 -16.80 0.01
C LEU A 249 9.23 -17.60 0.24
N VAL A 250 9.50 -18.57 -0.63
CA VAL A 250 10.65 -19.48 -0.58
C VAL A 250 11.74 -18.98 -1.52
N PHE A 251 12.97 -18.86 -1.04
CA PHE A 251 14.11 -18.37 -1.82
C PHE A 251 15.44 -18.94 -1.34
N ASP A 252 16.48 -18.79 -2.15
CA ASP A 252 17.82 -19.29 -1.83
C ASP A 252 18.82 -18.17 -1.44
N SER A 253 20.06 -18.55 -1.16
CA SER A 253 21.10 -17.62 -0.71
C SER A 253 21.44 -16.53 -1.73
N ARG A 254 21.26 -16.78 -3.04
CA ARG A 254 21.51 -15.81 -4.11
C ARG A 254 20.51 -14.66 -4.04
N PHE A 255 19.25 -14.96 -3.70
CA PHE A 255 18.24 -13.94 -3.46
C PHE A 255 18.72 -12.97 -2.38
N LEU A 256 19.08 -13.47 -1.19
CA LEU A 256 19.50 -12.61 -0.07
C LEU A 256 20.73 -11.78 -0.41
N ASN A 257 21.70 -12.36 -1.13
CA ASN A 257 22.92 -11.66 -1.50
C ASN A 257 22.68 -10.54 -2.52
N THR A 258 21.62 -10.64 -3.33
CA THR A 258 21.36 -9.74 -4.45
C THR A 258 20.29 -8.71 -4.13
N TYR A 259 19.22 -9.09 -3.43
CA TYR A 259 18.01 -8.30 -3.26
C TYR A 259 17.78 -7.88 -1.80
N PRO A 260 17.17 -6.71 -1.56
CA PRO A 260 16.58 -6.41 -0.26
C PRO A 260 15.48 -7.42 0.06
N LEU A 261 15.17 -7.58 1.35
CA LEU A 261 14.07 -8.43 1.81
C LEU A 261 13.24 -7.67 2.84
N ALA A 262 11.94 -7.48 2.58
CA ALA A 262 11.00 -6.87 3.52
C ALA A 262 11.50 -5.53 4.11
N GLY A 263 12.05 -4.66 3.25
CA GLY A 263 12.61 -3.36 3.65
C GLY A 263 14.03 -3.40 4.26
N ASN A 264 14.56 -4.59 4.57
CA ASN A 264 15.93 -4.76 5.05
C ASN A 264 16.92 -4.88 3.88
N MET A 265 18.11 -4.29 4.04
CA MET A 265 19.17 -4.28 3.01
C MET A 265 19.61 -5.69 2.59
N ARG A 266 20.09 -5.83 1.35
CA ARG A 266 20.65 -7.09 0.84
C ARG A 266 21.86 -7.58 1.65
N GLY A 267 22.07 -8.89 1.62
CA GLY A 267 23.15 -9.63 2.25
C GLY A 267 22.63 -10.72 3.19
N ALA A 268 23.44 -11.76 3.38
CA ALA A 268 23.12 -12.88 4.28
C ALA A 268 23.00 -12.48 5.77
N ARG A 269 23.60 -11.35 6.17
CA ARG A 269 23.49 -10.84 7.54
C ARG A 269 22.13 -10.17 7.75
N LYS A 270 21.20 -10.91 8.35
CA LYS A 270 19.89 -10.41 8.79
C LYS A 270 19.87 -10.21 10.32
N PRO A 271 18.92 -9.41 10.85
CA PRO A 271 18.76 -9.23 12.29
C PRO A 271 18.57 -10.59 12.97
N GLN A 272 19.27 -10.82 14.10
CA GLN A 272 19.23 -12.11 14.78
C GLN A 272 17.81 -12.48 15.23
N VAL A 273 17.03 -11.48 15.64
CA VAL A 273 15.61 -11.61 16.00
C VAL A 273 14.75 -12.21 14.88
N TRP A 274 15.13 -12.08 13.61
CA TRP A 274 14.40 -12.72 12.49
C TRP A 274 14.51 -14.24 12.54
N PHE A 275 15.66 -14.77 12.95
CA PHE A 275 15.88 -16.20 13.13
C PHE A 275 15.28 -16.68 14.45
N ASP A 276 15.52 -15.94 15.54
CA ASP A 276 15.07 -16.34 16.89
C ASP A 276 13.54 -16.38 17.01
N SER A 277 12.83 -15.56 16.24
CA SER A 277 11.35 -15.52 16.18
C SER A 277 10.74 -16.44 15.12
N ASN A 278 11.56 -17.19 14.36
CA ASN A 278 11.13 -17.97 13.19
C ASN A 278 10.42 -17.14 12.10
N TYR A 279 10.64 -15.83 12.07
CA TYR A 279 10.18 -14.97 10.98
C TYR A 279 10.89 -15.31 9.67
N LEU A 280 12.22 -15.47 9.72
CA LEU A 280 13.06 -15.95 8.63
C LEU A 280 13.43 -17.42 8.91
N ARG A 281 12.64 -18.34 8.35
CA ARG A 281 12.90 -19.78 8.42
C ARG A 281 14.08 -20.13 7.52
N ARG A 282 14.90 -21.10 7.92
CA ARG A 282 16.14 -21.51 7.22
C ARG A 282 16.30 -23.03 7.22
N GLY A 283 16.83 -23.57 6.12
CA GLY A 283 17.38 -24.93 6.05
C GLY A 283 18.59 -24.98 5.12
N GLU A 284 19.57 -25.84 5.38
CA GLU A 284 20.70 -26.08 4.47
C GLU A 284 20.26 -26.84 3.21
N THR A 285 19.14 -27.57 3.32
CA THR A 285 18.45 -28.26 2.22
C THR A 285 16.99 -27.84 2.12
N LEU A 286 16.34 -28.10 0.98
CA LEU A 286 14.90 -27.87 0.82
C LEU A 286 14.08 -28.71 1.79
N ALA A 287 14.48 -29.96 2.07
CA ALA A 287 13.85 -30.79 3.09
C ALA A 287 13.94 -30.16 4.49
N GLU A 288 15.09 -29.59 4.87
CA GLU A 288 15.21 -28.88 6.13
C GLU A 288 14.35 -27.62 6.19
N LEU A 289 14.28 -26.86 5.09
CA LEU A 289 13.40 -25.69 5.01
C LEU A 289 11.92 -26.09 5.07
N ALA A 290 11.52 -27.18 4.40
CA ALA A 290 10.16 -27.70 4.42
C ALA A 290 9.73 -28.04 5.84
N ARG A 291 10.56 -28.79 6.58
CA ARG A 291 10.34 -29.06 8.01
C ARG A 291 10.25 -27.77 8.81
N ALA A 292 11.15 -26.82 8.57
CA ALA A 292 11.12 -25.54 9.25
C ALA A 292 9.83 -24.76 8.97
N CYS A 293 9.16 -24.98 7.84
CA CYS A 293 7.91 -24.35 7.38
C CYS A 293 6.64 -25.17 7.66
N ASP A 294 6.77 -26.34 8.30
CA ASP A 294 5.68 -27.31 8.51
C ASP A 294 5.06 -27.84 7.19
N ILE A 295 5.88 -27.96 6.14
CA ILE A 295 5.53 -28.45 4.80
C ILE A 295 6.09 -29.87 4.59
N ASP A 296 5.40 -30.71 3.81
CA ASP A 296 5.94 -31.99 3.36
C ASP A 296 7.20 -31.80 2.49
N GLU A 297 8.30 -32.44 2.88
CA GLU A 297 9.62 -32.32 2.25
C GLU A 297 9.57 -32.64 0.75
N ARG A 298 8.85 -33.70 0.37
CA ARG A 298 8.79 -34.17 -1.00
C ARG A 298 7.97 -33.22 -1.86
N VAL A 299 6.92 -32.63 -1.30
CA VAL A 299 6.09 -31.65 -2.03
C VAL A 299 6.90 -30.40 -2.33
N LEU A 300 7.60 -29.83 -1.34
CA LEU A 300 8.40 -28.63 -1.59
C LEU A 300 9.54 -28.89 -2.59
N GLU A 301 10.24 -30.01 -2.45
CA GLU A 301 11.29 -30.42 -3.39
C GLU A 301 10.75 -30.59 -4.82
N ALA A 302 9.60 -31.25 -4.98
CA ALA A 302 8.96 -31.42 -6.29
C ALA A 302 8.54 -30.07 -6.90
N THR A 303 7.98 -29.17 -6.09
CA THR A 303 7.58 -27.82 -6.52
C THR A 303 8.79 -27.01 -7.00
N VAL A 304 9.89 -27.02 -6.25
CA VAL A 304 11.12 -26.31 -6.64
C VAL A 304 11.75 -26.94 -7.87
N ALA A 305 11.81 -28.28 -7.96
CA ALA A 305 12.32 -28.98 -9.12
C ALA A 305 11.52 -28.65 -10.39
N ARG A 306 10.18 -28.62 -10.30
CA ARG A 306 9.29 -28.21 -11.40
C ARG A 306 9.58 -26.78 -11.84
N PHE A 307 9.67 -25.84 -10.89
CA PHE A 307 9.98 -24.45 -11.19
C PHE A 307 11.36 -24.29 -11.84
N ASN A 308 12.39 -24.98 -11.35
CA ASN A 308 13.73 -24.94 -11.95
C ASN A 308 13.72 -25.50 -13.39
N GLY A 309 12.87 -26.47 -13.70
CA GLY A 309 12.63 -26.93 -15.07
C GLY A 309 12.12 -25.81 -15.98
N PHE A 310 11.20 -24.97 -15.50
CA PHE A 310 10.73 -23.79 -16.22
C PHE A 310 11.79 -22.72 -16.41
N VAL A 311 12.65 -22.51 -15.41
CA VAL A 311 13.80 -21.61 -15.53
C VAL A 311 14.73 -22.08 -16.65
N ALA A 312 15.03 -23.39 -16.70
CA ALA A 312 15.87 -23.98 -17.75
C ALA A 312 15.23 -23.88 -19.15
N ALA A 313 13.90 -24.00 -19.24
CA ALA A 313 13.13 -23.81 -20.47
C ALA A 313 12.95 -22.33 -20.85
N GLY A 314 13.22 -21.40 -19.93
CA GLY A 314 13.01 -19.96 -20.12
C GLY A 314 11.54 -19.51 -20.07
N ARG A 315 10.62 -20.36 -19.61
CA ARG A 315 9.19 -20.09 -19.56
C ARG A 315 8.50 -20.85 -18.43
N ASP A 316 7.73 -20.13 -17.61
CA ASP A 316 6.84 -20.69 -16.58
C ASP A 316 5.52 -21.14 -17.20
N GLU A 317 5.39 -22.43 -17.49
CA GLU A 317 4.19 -23.00 -18.12
C GLU A 317 3.00 -23.11 -17.16
N ASP A 318 3.23 -23.06 -15.84
CA ASP A 318 2.15 -23.14 -14.86
C ASP A 318 1.37 -21.82 -14.75
N PHE A 319 2.07 -20.69 -14.68
CA PHE A 319 1.45 -19.40 -14.36
C PHE A 319 1.89 -18.22 -15.24
N GLY A 320 2.73 -18.44 -16.26
CA GLY A 320 3.17 -17.37 -17.17
C GLY A 320 3.97 -16.26 -16.49
N ARG A 321 4.74 -16.58 -15.44
CA ARG A 321 5.66 -15.63 -14.80
C ARG A 321 6.64 -15.06 -15.83
N GLY A 322 6.67 -13.74 -15.96
CA GLY A 322 7.49 -13.04 -16.95
C GLY A 322 6.83 -12.81 -18.33
N ASP A 323 5.64 -13.36 -18.60
CA ASP A 323 4.98 -13.24 -19.92
C ASP A 323 4.39 -11.83 -20.21
N HIS A 324 4.32 -10.95 -19.21
CA HIS A 324 3.73 -9.61 -19.34
C HIS A 324 4.75 -8.50 -19.04
N VAL A 325 4.62 -7.33 -19.69
CA VAL A 325 5.52 -6.18 -19.48
C VAL A 325 5.55 -5.75 -18.01
N TYR A 326 4.40 -5.81 -17.33
CA TYR A 326 4.32 -5.53 -15.90
C TYR A 326 5.16 -6.48 -15.05
N HIS A 327 5.18 -7.78 -15.39
CA HIS A 327 5.98 -8.78 -14.67
C HIS A 327 7.47 -8.45 -14.77
N ASN A 328 7.92 -8.15 -15.98
CA ASN A 328 9.32 -7.82 -16.25
C ASN A 328 9.74 -6.49 -15.59
N TRP A 329 8.84 -5.51 -15.47
CA TRP A 329 9.10 -4.26 -14.77
C TRP A 329 9.32 -4.46 -13.25
N LEU A 330 8.59 -5.39 -12.63
CA LEU A 330 8.78 -5.75 -11.21
C LEU A 330 10.02 -6.60 -10.96
N GLY A 331 10.46 -7.37 -11.97
CA GLY A 331 11.63 -8.22 -11.91
C GLY A 331 12.95 -7.47 -11.74
N ASP A 332 14.06 -8.16 -11.93
CA ASP A 332 15.41 -7.61 -11.97
C ASP A 332 15.85 -7.44 -13.43
N ALA A 333 15.78 -6.21 -13.94
CA ALA A 333 16.20 -5.90 -15.31
C ALA A 333 17.70 -6.19 -15.60
N LEU A 334 18.51 -6.42 -14.57
CA LEU A 334 19.92 -6.78 -14.69
C LEU A 334 20.16 -8.29 -14.57
N HIS A 335 19.13 -9.10 -14.33
CA HIS A 335 19.23 -10.56 -14.36
C HIS A 335 18.98 -11.08 -15.77
N THR A 336 19.79 -12.05 -16.20
CA THR A 336 19.73 -12.65 -17.54
C THR A 336 19.65 -14.18 -17.43
N PRO A 337 18.94 -14.87 -18.34
CA PRO A 337 18.25 -14.33 -19.52
C PRO A 337 16.86 -13.72 -19.23
N SER A 338 16.30 -13.95 -18.04
CA SER A 338 14.98 -13.46 -17.66
C SER A 338 15.07 -12.46 -16.50
N PRO A 339 14.27 -11.39 -16.47
CA PRO A 339 14.20 -10.52 -15.30
C PRO A 339 13.54 -11.17 -14.08
N THR A 340 12.71 -12.20 -14.27
CA THR A 340 11.85 -12.75 -13.22
C THR A 340 12.13 -14.20 -12.89
N LEU A 341 12.73 -14.97 -13.81
CA LEU A 341 13.04 -16.39 -13.64
C LEU A 341 14.50 -16.57 -13.23
N GLY A 342 14.73 -17.28 -12.12
CA GLY A 342 16.03 -17.75 -11.67
C GLY A 342 15.85 -18.95 -10.77
N SER A 343 16.71 -19.96 -10.92
CA SER A 343 16.59 -21.26 -10.22
C SER A 343 16.65 -21.09 -8.71
N ILE A 344 16.14 -22.06 -7.96
CA ILE A 344 16.28 -22.14 -6.51
C ILE A 344 17.06 -23.43 -6.23
N GLU A 345 18.37 -23.31 -6.04
CA GLU A 345 19.26 -24.49 -5.95
C GLU A 345 20.50 -24.29 -5.08
N GLU A 346 20.80 -23.05 -4.66
CA GLU A 346 22.00 -22.73 -3.87
C GLU A 346 21.68 -22.44 -2.40
N GLY A 347 21.81 -23.48 -1.58
CA GLY A 347 21.62 -23.40 -0.12
C GLY A 347 22.55 -22.40 0.58
N PRO A 348 22.21 -21.92 1.78
CA PRO A 348 20.98 -22.26 2.51
C PRO A 348 19.72 -21.70 1.85
N PHE A 349 18.60 -22.35 2.09
CA PHE A 349 17.27 -21.97 1.65
C PHE A 349 16.52 -21.29 2.79
N TYR A 350 15.62 -20.37 2.43
CA TYR A 350 14.92 -19.52 3.37
C TYR A 350 13.45 -19.38 3.01
N ALA A 351 12.64 -19.06 4.01
CA ALA A 351 11.26 -18.64 3.79
C ALA A 351 10.81 -17.55 4.77
N ILE A 352 9.92 -16.67 4.30
CA ILE A 352 9.17 -15.74 5.14
C ILE A 352 7.67 -15.87 4.87
N ALA A 353 6.86 -15.59 5.89
CA ALA A 353 5.40 -15.58 5.76
C ALA A 353 4.92 -14.35 4.98
N VAL A 354 4.00 -14.58 4.04
CA VAL A 354 3.33 -13.56 3.23
C VAL A 354 1.83 -13.58 3.52
N TYR A 355 1.31 -12.43 3.93
CA TYR A 355 -0.09 -12.21 4.26
C TYR A 355 -0.79 -11.39 3.18
N PRO A 356 -2.10 -11.63 2.95
CA PRO A 356 -2.90 -10.87 1.98
C PRO A 356 -3.33 -9.52 2.55
N GLY A 357 -2.38 -8.71 2.99
CA GLY A 357 -2.60 -7.38 3.57
C GLY A 357 -3.12 -6.35 2.56
N ASP A 358 -3.18 -5.08 2.95
CA ASP A 358 -3.69 -3.99 2.11
C ASP A 358 -3.06 -2.63 2.45
N VAL A 359 -3.25 -1.67 1.54
CA VAL A 359 -2.83 -0.27 1.73
C VAL A 359 -4.01 0.70 1.72
N SER A 360 -5.24 0.16 1.66
CA SER A 360 -6.52 0.88 1.72
C SER A 360 -7.67 -0.11 1.52
N THR A 361 -8.84 0.18 2.08
CA THR A 361 -10.14 -0.34 1.58
C THR A 361 -10.62 0.50 0.38
N PHE A 362 -11.45 -0.10 -0.47
CA PHE A 362 -12.10 0.54 -1.64
C PHE A 362 -13.63 0.59 -1.52
N GLY A 363 -14.19 0.02 -0.45
CA GLY A 363 -15.59 0.20 -0.10
C GLY A 363 -15.83 1.38 0.84
N GLY A 364 -17.00 1.96 0.73
CA GLY A 364 -17.42 3.10 1.55
C GLY A 364 -18.76 3.66 1.10
N LEU A 365 -18.96 4.95 1.37
CA LEU A 365 -20.18 5.70 1.06
C LEU A 365 -20.42 5.77 -0.45
N VAL A 366 -21.68 5.61 -0.86
CA VAL A 366 -22.10 5.85 -2.24
C VAL A 366 -22.23 7.36 -2.46
N SER A 367 -21.61 7.87 -3.51
CA SER A 367 -21.73 9.26 -3.94
C SER A 367 -22.00 9.40 -5.43
N ASP A 368 -22.58 10.53 -5.81
CA ASP A 368 -22.87 10.87 -7.21
C ASP A 368 -21.72 11.64 -7.90
N GLU A 369 -21.95 12.08 -9.14
CA GLU A 369 -20.98 12.84 -9.94
C GLU A 369 -20.60 14.20 -9.32
N HIS A 370 -21.35 14.67 -8.33
CA HIS A 370 -21.08 15.88 -7.56
C HIS A 370 -20.48 15.59 -6.18
N ALA A 371 -20.09 14.34 -5.94
CA ALA A 371 -19.56 13.83 -4.67
C ALA A 371 -20.55 13.93 -3.50
N ARG A 372 -21.86 14.10 -3.77
CA ARG A 372 -22.90 14.14 -2.73
C ARG A 372 -23.20 12.71 -2.26
N VAL A 373 -23.36 12.51 -0.96
CA VAL A 373 -23.66 11.19 -0.40
C VAL A 373 -25.11 10.81 -0.68
N LEU A 374 -25.32 9.56 -1.09
CA LEU A 374 -26.63 9.02 -1.45
C LEU A 374 -27.17 8.08 -0.38
N ARG A 375 -28.51 7.99 -0.29
CA ARG A 375 -29.25 6.95 0.43
C ARG A 375 -29.44 5.71 -0.45
N GLU A 376 -29.96 4.64 0.15
CA GLU A 376 -30.26 3.37 -0.54
C GLU A 376 -31.27 3.52 -1.70
N ASP A 377 -32.17 4.51 -1.62
CA ASP A 377 -33.13 4.82 -2.69
C ASP A 377 -32.56 5.73 -3.78
N GLY A 378 -31.27 6.10 -3.68
CA GLY A 378 -30.59 7.02 -4.57
C GLY A 378 -30.83 8.50 -4.29
N SER A 379 -31.63 8.85 -3.28
CA SER A 379 -31.84 10.25 -2.88
C SER A 379 -30.59 10.84 -2.20
N VAL A 380 -30.37 12.13 -2.38
CA VAL A 380 -29.22 12.85 -1.80
C VAL A 380 -29.43 13.11 -0.30
N ILE A 381 -28.38 12.90 0.50
CA ILE A 381 -28.28 13.44 1.85
C ILE A 381 -27.79 14.88 1.75
N GLU A 382 -28.73 15.82 1.86
CA GLU A 382 -28.45 17.25 1.72
C GLU A 382 -27.34 17.71 2.67
N GLY A 383 -26.39 18.48 2.16
CA GLY A 383 -25.27 19.01 2.93
C GLY A 383 -24.15 18.01 3.24
N LEU A 384 -24.21 16.77 2.73
CA LEU A 384 -23.17 15.77 2.95
C LEU A 384 -22.47 15.37 1.63
N TYR A 385 -21.15 15.45 1.65
CA TYR A 385 -20.27 15.04 0.56
C TYR A 385 -19.26 14.00 1.07
N ALA A 386 -18.74 13.18 0.17
CA ALA A 386 -17.66 12.24 0.50
C ALA A 386 -16.70 12.07 -0.68
N THR A 387 -15.43 11.85 -0.37
CA THR A 387 -14.38 11.56 -1.35
C THR A 387 -13.35 10.59 -0.80
N GLY A 388 -12.46 10.13 -1.67
CA GLY A 388 -11.36 9.26 -1.34
C GLY A 388 -11.80 7.90 -0.83
N THR A 389 -11.02 7.33 0.08
CA THR A 389 -11.22 5.94 0.53
C THR A 389 -12.37 5.80 1.53
N SER A 390 -13.03 6.92 1.88
CA SER A 390 -14.32 6.94 2.57
C SER A 390 -15.48 6.62 1.64
N THR A 391 -15.27 6.62 0.32
CA THR A 391 -16.29 6.33 -0.70
C THR A 391 -16.12 4.96 -1.32
N ALA A 392 -17.22 4.40 -1.82
CA ALA A 392 -17.16 3.27 -2.73
C ALA A 392 -16.41 3.71 -4.01
N SER A 393 -15.30 3.03 -4.30
CA SER A 393 -14.37 3.49 -5.34
C SER A 393 -15.01 3.59 -6.71
N VAL A 394 -14.78 4.72 -7.40
CA VAL A 394 -15.15 4.90 -8.82
C VAL A 394 -14.42 3.91 -9.75
N MET A 395 -13.34 3.30 -9.27
CA MET A 395 -12.59 2.27 -10.00
C MET A 395 -13.26 0.90 -9.97
N GLY A 396 -14.37 0.77 -9.22
CA GLY A 396 -15.05 -0.50 -9.02
C GLY A 396 -14.18 -1.53 -8.31
N ARG A 397 -14.31 -2.79 -8.72
CA ARG A 397 -13.65 -3.97 -8.11
C ARG A 397 -12.17 -4.16 -8.51
N GLY A 398 -11.56 -3.11 -9.07
CA GLY A 398 -10.22 -3.15 -9.64
C GLY A 398 -9.36 -1.97 -9.20
N CYS A 399 -8.05 -2.16 -9.20
CA CYS A 399 -7.08 -1.08 -9.11
C CYS A 399 -6.38 -0.99 -10.47
N PRO A 400 -6.75 -0.05 -11.36
CA PRO A 400 -6.20 0.03 -12.72
C PRO A 400 -4.71 0.39 -12.74
N GLY A 401 -4.18 0.96 -11.66
CA GLY A 401 -2.77 1.32 -11.56
C GLY A 401 -2.44 2.07 -10.28
N ALA A 402 -1.14 2.37 -10.11
CA ALA A 402 -0.67 3.18 -9.00
C ALA A 402 -1.34 4.57 -9.02
N GLY A 403 -1.83 5.01 -7.86
CA GLY A 403 -2.53 6.30 -7.73
C GLY A 403 -4.04 6.24 -7.90
N ALA A 404 -4.63 5.06 -8.13
CA ALA A 404 -6.08 4.88 -8.27
C ALA A 404 -6.92 5.28 -7.06
N SER A 405 -6.33 5.40 -5.85
CA SER A 405 -6.98 6.02 -4.68
C SER A 405 -6.83 7.54 -4.68
N ILE A 406 -5.58 8.03 -4.79
CA ILE A 406 -5.22 9.45 -4.62
C ILE A 406 -5.84 10.33 -5.72
N GLY A 407 -5.82 9.88 -6.97
CA GLY A 407 -6.32 10.65 -8.12
C GLY A 407 -7.81 10.99 -7.96
N PRO A 408 -8.69 10.00 -7.78
CA PRO A 408 -10.09 10.22 -7.47
C PRO A 408 -10.31 11.04 -6.20
N SER A 409 -9.55 10.80 -5.10
CA SER A 409 -9.68 11.61 -3.88
C SER A 409 -9.56 13.11 -4.14
N LEU A 410 -8.50 13.52 -4.86
CA LEU A 410 -8.25 14.93 -5.18
C LEU A 410 -9.30 15.49 -6.15
N THR A 411 -9.69 14.68 -7.14
CA THR A 411 -10.67 15.08 -8.16
C THR A 411 -12.04 15.33 -7.54
N PHE A 412 -12.56 14.38 -6.75
CA PHE A 412 -13.88 14.52 -6.14
C PHE A 412 -13.87 15.50 -4.96
N ALA A 413 -12.73 15.73 -4.29
CA ALA A 413 -12.62 16.84 -3.34
C ALA A 413 -12.83 18.20 -4.02
N TYR A 414 -12.22 18.38 -5.20
CA TYR A 414 -12.40 19.59 -6.00
C TYR A 414 -13.84 19.74 -6.50
N VAL A 415 -14.43 18.65 -7.01
CA VAL A 415 -15.83 18.64 -7.47
C VAL A 415 -16.80 18.97 -6.33
N ALA A 416 -16.62 18.36 -5.15
CA ALA A 416 -17.44 18.63 -3.97
C ALA A 416 -17.39 20.12 -3.58
N ALA A 417 -16.17 20.69 -3.53
CA ALA A 417 -15.98 22.10 -3.19
C ALA A 417 -16.69 23.03 -4.18
N ARG A 418 -16.54 22.80 -5.50
CA ARG A 418 -17.22 23.59 -6.54
C ARG A 418 -18.74 23.51 -6.42
N HIS A 419 -19.27 22.31 -6.25
CA HIS A 419 -20.71 22.11 -6.09
C HIS A 419 -21.22 22.84 -4.84
N ALA A 420 -20.53 22.69 -3.70
CA ALA A 420 -20.91 23.33 -2.45
C ALA A 420 -20.87 24.87 -2.52
N THR A 421 -19.97 25.46 -3.30
CA THR A 421 -19.89 26.92 -3.50
C THR A 421 -20.78 27.46 -4.61
N GLY A 422 -21.51 26.60 -5.33
CA GLY A 422 -22.35 27.00 -6.47
C GLY A 422 -21.56 27.43 -7.71
N ASP A 423 -20.31 26.97 -7.86
CA ASP A 423 -19.47 27.27 -9.02
C ASP A 423 -19.63 26.16 -10.10
N PRO A 424 -20.32 26.42 -11.23
CA PRO A 424 -20.57 25.41 -12.25
C PRO A 424 -19.24 24.92 -12.85
N ALA A 425 -18.99 23.61 -12.80
CA ALA A 425 -17.77 22.97 -13.32
C ALA A 425 -17.53 23.20 -14.82
#